data_AF-A0A944SY33-F1
#
_entry.id   AF-A0A944SY33-F1
#
_cell.length_a   1.000
_cell.length_b   1.000
_cell.length_c   1.000
_cell.angle_alpha   90.00
_cell.angle_beta   90.00
_cell.angle_gamma   90.00
#
_symmetry.space_group_name_H-M   'P 1'
#
loop_
_entity.id
_entity.type
_entity.pdbx_description
1 polymer ?
#
loop_
_entity_poly.entity_id
_entity_poly.type
_entity_poly.pdbx_seq_one_letter_code
_entity_poly.pdbx_strand_id
1 'polypeptide(L)'
;IYPWGNKLDSTKANFAKGKSGEKHITDSIDSHPEGKSYYGAYNMAGNVFEWVHDWYDPNYYKSSSDIRNPQGPSLEVISTKKILNKYQKLNDKKRVIRGGSWFAPAASITTTHRFWNNPMNNSYGVGLGFRCARDKEPETSLEARSYYMDALVQIGENKYQSAKESIENAINISPNNEEYISMKKLIEKTLN
;
A
#
# COMPACT_ATOMS: atom_id res chain seq x y z
N ILE A 1 8.73 1.82 13.57
CA ILE A 1 7.45 2.57 13.64
C ILE A 1 6.33 1.56 13.70
N TYR A 2 5.35 1.79 14.56
CA TYR A 2 4.21 0.94 14.86
C TYR A 2 2.92 1.76 14.69
N PRO A 3 1.73 1.14 14.61
CA PRO A 3 0.46 1.86 14.48
C PRO A 3 0.22 2.93 15.55
N TRP A 4 0.78 2.73 16.75
CA TRP A 4 0.67 3.61 17.91
C TRP A 4 1.90 4.51 18.15
N GLY A 5 2.91 4.50 17.27
CA GLY A 5 4.07 5.39 17.37
C GLY A 5 5.44 4.72 17.21
N ASN A 6 6.48 5.35 17.76
CA ASN A 6 7.87 5.01 17.42
C ASN A 6 8.55 4.02 18.36
N LYS A 7 7.94 3.71 19.51
CA LYS A 7 8.49 2.78 20.50
C LYS A 7 7.69 1.48 20.50
N LEU A 8 8.42 0.35 20.57
CA LEU A 8 7.80 -0.96 20.71
C LEU A 8 7.09 -1.02 22.06
N ASP A 9 5.83 -1.44 22.03
CA ASP A 9 5.06 -1.73 23.23
C ASP A 9 4.38 -3.08 23.06
N SER A 10 4.83 -4.04 23.85
CA SER A 10 4.34 -5.42 23.85
C SER A 10 2.91 -5.59 24.34
N THR A 11 2.33 -4.62 25.05
CA THR A 11 0.93 -4.75 25.51
C THR A 11 -0.07 -4.33 24.43
N LYS A 12 0.42 -3.70 23.37
CA LYS A 12 -0.38 -3.13 22.28
C LYS A 12 -0.52 -4.05 21.06
N ALA A 13 0.11 -5.22 21.07
CA ALA A 13 0.02 -6.20 20.00
C ALA A 13 0.35 -7.61 20.51
N ASN A 14 -0.22 -8.61 19.86
CA ASN A 14 0.13 -10.02 20.04
C ASN A 14 1.20 -10.43 19.01
N PHE A 15 2.43 -10.68 19.46
CA PHE A 15 3.56 -11.12 18.61
C PHE A 15 4.62 -11.86 19.43
N ALA A 16 5.60 -12.47 18.76
CA ALA A 16 6.73 -13.16 19.37
C ALA A 16 6.35 -14.16 20.48
N LYS A 17 5.27 -14.93 20.28
CA LYS A 17 4.67 -15.90 21.24
C LYS A 17 4.02 -15.25 22.47
N GLY A 18 3.62 -13.97 22.35
CA GLY A 18 3.15 -13.18 23.48
C GLY A 18 4.25 -13.01 24.54
N LYS A 19 4.12 -12.07 25.45
CA LYS A 19 5.11 -11.90 26.53
C LYS A 19 5.24 -13.10 27.49
N SER A 20 4.47 -14.18 27.34
CA SER A 20 4.38 -15.26 28.32
C SER A 20 4.59 -16.69 27.80
N GLY A 21 4.67 -16.95 26.48
CA GLY A 21 4.70 -18.35 26.02
C GLY A 21 3.46 -19.18 26.40
N GLU A 22 2.41 -18.56 26.93
CA GLU A 22 1.17 -19.23 27.35
C GLU A 22 0.09 -19.24 26.25
N LYS A 23 0.19 -18.33 25.26
CA LYS A 23 -0.73 -18.29 24.12
C LYS A 23 0.05 -18.39 22.80
N HIS A 24 -0.17 -19.51 22.11
CA HIS A 24 0.37 -19.78 20.77
C HIS A 24 -0.70 -19.62 19.68
N ILE A 25 -1.65 -18.71 19.90
CA ILE A 25 -2.78 -18.51 19.00
C ILE A 25 -3.13 -17.02 18.90
N THR A 26 -4.03 -16.71 17.99
CA THR A 26 -4.62 -15.39 17.80
C THR A 26 -5.36 -14.91 19.04
N ASP A 27 -5.36 -13.60 19.27
CA ASP A 27 -6.29 -12.96 20.21
C ASP A 27 -7.51 -12.40 19.47
N SER A 28 -8.56 -12.06 20.25
CA SER A 28 -9.73 -11.34 19.74
C SER A 28 -9.32 -10.04 19.05
N ILE A 29 -10.08 -9.63 18.03
CA ILE A 29 -9.78 -8.46 17.19
C ILE A 29 -9.69 -7.17 18.02
N ASP A 30 -10.41 -7.09 19.14
CA ASP A 30 -10.50 -5.92 20.02
C ASP A 30 -9.61 -5.97 21.27
N SER A 31 -8.78 -7.02 21.40
CA SER A 31 -7.95 -7.29 22.60
C SER A 31 -6.90 -6.22 22.94
N HIS A 32 -6.49 -5.40 21.96
CA HIS A 32 -5.47 -4.37 22.12
C HIS A 32 -5.97 -2.98 21.71
N PRO A 33 -6.89 -2.36 22.48
CA PRO A 33 -7.47 -1.06 22.13
C PRO A 33 -6.43 0.08 22.06
N GLU A 34 -5.42 0.03 22.92
CA GLU A 34 -4.30 1.00 22.94
C GLU A 34 -3.31 0.81 21.77
N GLY A 35 -3.44 -0.29 21.02
CA GLY A 35 -2.66 -0.63 19.83
C GLY A 35 -3.34 -0.27 18.51
N LYS A 36 -4.53 0.33 18.56
CA LYS A 36 -5.20 0.86 17.37
C LYS A 36 -4.31 1.82 16.60
N SER A 37 -4.42 1.79 15.27
CA SER A 37 -3.87 2.84 14.43
C SER A 37 -4.57 4.18 14.69
N TYR A 38 -3.96 5.28 14.23
CA TYR A 38 -4.60 6.60 14.22
C TYR A 38 -5.99 6.60 13.57
N TYR A 39 -6.22 5.73 12.59
CA TYR A 39 -7.51 5.58 11.89
C TYR A 39 -8.49 4.62 12.58
N GLY A 40 -8.16 4.13 13.79
CA GLY A 40 -9.02 3.22 14.55
C GLY A 40 -8.90 1.74 14.16
N ALA A 41 -7.99 1.38 13.26
CA ALA A 41 -7.81 -0.02 12.84
C ALA A 41 -7.06 -0.83 13.91
N TYR A 42 -7.67 -1.91 14.38
CA TYR A 42 -7.09 -2.82 15.37
C TYR A 42 -6.11 -3.81 14.75
N ASN A 43 -5.11 -4.23 15.53
CA ASN A 43 -4.21 -5.34 15.22
C ASN A 43 -3.51 -5.22 13.84
N MET A 44 -3.21 -3.99 13.41
CA MET A 44 -2.37 -3.73 12.23
C MET A 44 -0.90 -4.16 12.43
N ALA A 45 -0.52 -4.47 13.67
CA ALA A 45 0.75 -5.04 14.07
C ALA A 45 0.48 -6.28 14.94
N GLY A 46 0.99 -7.44 14.53
CA GLY A 46 0.79 -8.72 15.20
C GLY A 46 -0.52 -9.42 14.85
N ASN A 47 -0.94 -10.34 15.72
CA ASN A 47 -2.06 -11.25 15.59
C ASN A 47 -1.96 -12.19 14.37
N VAL A 48 -2.21 -11.73 13.15
CA VAL A 48 -2.06 -12.54 11.92
C VAL A 48 -1.42 -11.72 10.82
N PHE A 49 -0.64 -12.37 9.97
CA PHE A 49 -0.24 -11.72 8.72
C PHE A 49 -1.49 -11.48 7.88
N GLU A 50 -1.62 -10.29 7.31
CA GLU A 50 -2.77 -9.93 6.47
C GLU A 50 -2.36 -9.90 5.00
N TRP A 51 -3.08 -10.66 4.15
CA TRP A 51 -2.92 -10.60 2.70
C TRP A 51 -3.26 -9.21 2.16
N VAL A 52 -2.47 -8.79 1.17
CA VAL A 52 -2.71 -7.59 0.36
C VAL A 52 -2.86 -8.01 -1.11
N HIS A 53 -3.66 -7.27 -1.86
CA HIS A 53 -3.87 -7.55 -3.27
C HIS A 53 -2.55 -7.52 -4.07
N ASP A 54 -1.61 -6.64 -3.76
CA ASP A 54 -0.37 -6.48 -4.52
C ASP A 54 0.44 -7.78 -4.67
N TRP A 55 1.02 -7.96 -5.85
CA TRP A 55 2.10 -8.94 -6.01
C TRP A 55 3.40 -8.42 -5.37
N TYR A 56 4.20 -9.34 -4.83
CA TYR A 56 5.45 -9.01 -4.17
C TYR A 56 6.59 -8.89 -5.17
N ASP A 57 7.23 -7.73 -5.17
CA ASP A 57 8.54 -7.49 -5.76
C ASP A 57 9.40 -6.71 -4.75
N PRO A 58 10.59 -7.24 -4.39
CA PRO A 58 11.49 -6.57 -3.45
C PRO A 58 12.01 -5.22 -3.99
N ASN A 59 12.03 -5.03 -5.31
CA ASN A 59 12.55 -3.82 -5.95
C ASN A 59 11.47 -2.80 -6.33
N TYR A 60 10.19 -3.11 -6.11
CA TYR A 60 9.07 -2.29 -6.62
C TYR A 60 9.18 -0.82 -6.20
N TYR A 61 9.51 -0.52 -4.95
CA TYR A 61 9.64 0.86 -4.47
C TYR A 61 10.81 1.63 -5.10
N LYS A 62 11.84 0.93 -5.61
CA LYS A 62 12.98 1.56 -6.28
C LYS A 62 12.73 1.76 -7.77
N SER A 63 11.97 0.86 -8.39
CA SER A 63 11.80 0.83 -9.85
C SER A 63 10.47 1.39 -10.34
N SER A 64 9.45 1.46 -9.50
CA SER A 64 8.14 1.97 -9.89
C SER A 64 8.19 3.49 -10.07
N SER A 65 7.61 3.96 -11.17
CA SER A 65 7.28 5.36 -11.41
C SER A 65 5.85 5.73 -10.96
N ASP A 66 5.07 4.74 -10.49
CA ASP A 66 3.67 4.93 -10.13
C ASP A 66 3.59 5.59 -8.75
N ILE A 67 3.35 6.90 -8.75
CA ILE A 67 3.20 7.68 -7.52
C ILE A 67 1.75 7.71 -7.01
N ARG A 68 0.78 7.50 -7.90
CA ARG A 68 -0.66 7.58 -7.61
C ARG A 68 -1.29 6.19 -7.68
N ASN A 69 -1.89 5.75 -6.57
CA ASN A 69 -2.57 4.47 -6.44
C ASN A 69 -1.77 3.26 -7.01
N PRO A 70 -0.51 3.06 -6.58
CA PRO A 70 0.31 1.96 -7.09
C PRO A 70 -0.38 0.61 -6.85
N GLN A 71 -0.51 -0.20 -7.90
CA GLN A 71 -1.20 -1.51 -7.86
C GLN A 71 -0.24 -2.70 -7.68
N GLY A 72 1.04 -2.42 -7.38
CA GLY A 72 2.10 -3.41 -7.42
C GLY A 72 2.54 -3.75 -8.86
N PRO A 73 3.54 -4.62 -9.02
CA PRO A 73 3.99 -5.06 -10.34
C PRO A 73 2.94 -5.94 -11.03
N SER A 74 2.87 -5.87 -12.36
CA SER A 74 2.02 -6.77 -13.14
C SER A 74 2.55 -8.21 -13.07
N LEU A 75 1.64 -9.18 -13.26
CA LEU A 75 2.00 -10.60 -13.33
C LEU A 75 3.01 -10.89 -14.44
N GLU A 76 2.88 -10.18 -15.56
CA GLU A 76 3.78 -10.31 -16.71
C GLU A 76 5.21 -9.90 -16.31
N VAL A 77 5.38 -8.76 -15.65
CA VAL A 77 6.69 -8.27 -15.17
C VAL A 77 7.31 -9.24 -14.15
N ILE A 78 6.50 -9.87 -13.30
CA ILE A 78 7.02 -10.86 -12.34
C ILE A 78 7.43 -12.16 -13.04
N SER A 79 6.65 -12.61 -14.03
CA SER A 79 6.90 -13.86 -14.75
C SER A 79 8.09 -13.80 -15.71
N THR A 80 8.48 -12.60 -16.15
CA THR A 80 9.56 -12.37 -17.13
C THR A 80 10.92 -12.10 -16.51
N LYS A 81 11.01 -11.90 -15.19
CA LYS A 81 12.31 -11.76 -14.49
C LYS A 81 13.08 -13.07 -14.59
N LYS A 82 14.15 -13.03 -15.41
CA LYS A 82 15.00 -14.16 -15.80
C LYS A 82 15.42 -14.98 -14.57
N ILE A 83 14.98 -16.23 -14.57
CA ILE A 83 15.27 -17.26 -13.57
C ILE A 83 16.78 -17.53 -13.54
N LEU A 84 17.41 -17.38 -12.38
CA LEU A 84 18.85 -17.59 -12.20
C LEU A 84 19.21 -19.06 -11.90
N ASN A 85 18.24 -19.95 -11.62
CA ASN A 85 18.50 -21.36 -11.33
C ASN A 85 17.27 -22.29 -11.44
N LYS A 86 17.50 -23.58 -11.75
CA LYS A 86 16.48 -24.57 -12.16
C LYS A 86 15.38 -24.89 -11.12
N TYR A 87 15.53 -24.46 -9.86
CA TYR A 87 14.57 -24.67 -8.77
C TYR A 87 13.47 -23.60 -8.71
N GLN A 88 13.58 -22.51 -9.47
CA GLN A 88 12.65 -21.38 -9.46
C GLN A 88 11.33 -21.66 -10.22
N LYS A 89 11.34 -22.65 -11.13
CA LYS A 89 10.25 -22.92 -12.08
C LYS A 89 8.89 -23.29 -11.47
N LEU A 90 8.80 -23.52 -10.15
CA LEU A 90 7.60 -24.07 -9.51
C LEU A 90 6.70 -23.06 -8.77
N ASN A 91 7.16 -21.87 -8.34
CA ASN A 91 6.48 -21.17 -7.23
C ASN A 91 6.64 -19.63 -7.14
N ASP A 92 6.93 -18.92 -8.22
CA ASP A 92 7.33 -17.49 -8.17
C ASP A 92 6.19 -16.47 -8.01
N LYS A 93 4.93 -16.90 -7.99
CA LYS A 93 3.79 -16.01 -7.72
C LYS A 93 3.66 -15.79 -6.22
N LYS A 94 4.00 -14.59 -5.75
CA LYS A 94 4.01 -14.23 -4.34
C LYS A 94 3.15 -12.99 -4.14
N ARG A 95 2.11 -13.07 -3.32
CA ARG A 95 1.35 -11.87 -2.91
C ARG A 95 1.98 -11.28 -1.65
N VAL A 96 1.83 -9.98 -1.46
CA VAL A 96 2.32 -9.27 -0.28
C VAL A 96 1.50 -9.69 0.94
N ILE A 97 2.18 -9.91 2.08
CA ILE A 97 1.54 -9.97 3.39
C ILE A 97 2.16 -8.93 4.32
N ARG A 98 1.36 -8.40 5.25
CA ARG A 98 1.73 -7.29 6.15
C ARG A 98 1.37 -7.62 7.61
N GLY A 99 1.83 -6.77 8.52
CA GLY A 99 1.39 -6.76 9.92
C GLY A 99 2.15 -7.68 10.87
N GLY A 100 2.76 -8.75 10.37
CA GLY A 100 3.33 -9.78 11.25
C GLY A 100 2.25 -10.62 11.90
N SER A 101 2.58 -11.46 12.88
CA SER A 101 1.62 -12.36 13.51
C SER A 101 1.95 -12.62 14.98
N TRP A 102 1.09 -13.38 15.67
CA TRP A 102 1.28 -13.80 17.06
C TRP A 102 2.61 -14.53 17.30
N PHE A 103 3.20 -15.15 16.28
CA PHE A 103 4.50 -15.83 16.36
C PHE A 103 5.66 -14.98 15.81
N ALA A 104 5.37 -14.00 14.95
CA ALA A 104 6.41 -13.24 14.26
C ALA A 104 7.23 -12.37 15.25
N PRO A 105 8.54 -12.18 15.01
CA PRO A 105 9.36 -11.34 15.88
C PRO A 105 8.96 -9.86 15.79
N ALA A 106 9.40 -9.07 16.77
CA ALA A 106 9.15 -7.62 16.82
C ALA A 106 9.49 -6.88 15.50
N ALA A 107 10.53 -7.32 14.79
CA ALA A 107 10.95 -6.73 13.53
C ALA A 107 9.91 -6.88 12.40
N SER A 108 9.05 -7.89 12.46
CA SER A 108 8.04 -8.19 11.44
C SER A 108 6.72 -7.46 11.65
N ILE A 109 6.49 -6.88 12.84
CA ILE A 109 5.24 -6.17 13.17
C ILE A 109 5.34 -4.65 13.03
N THR A 110 6.36 -4.16 12.33
CA THR A 110 6.51 -2.73 12.05
C THR A 110 5.62 -2.31 10.88
N THR A 111 5.22 -1.04 10.83
CA THR A 111 4.34 -0.50 9.76
C THR A 111 4.95 -0.57 8.36
N THR A 112 6.27 -0.68 8.27
CA THR A 112 7.02 -0.72 7.01
C THR A 112 7.40 -2.15 6.58
N HIS A 113 7.28 -3.13 7.47
CA HIS A 113 7.65 -4.51 7.13
C HIS A 113 6.75 -5.04 6.00
N ARG A 114 7.40 -5.66 5.01
CA ARG A 114 6.77 -6.32 3.88
C ARG A 114 7.28 -7.74 3.83
N PHE A 115 6.36 -8.69 3.80
CA PHE A 115 6.68 -10.07 3.56
C PHE A 115 5.81 -10.62 2.44
N TRP A 116 5.92 -11.91 2.16
CA TRP A 116 5.22 -12.54 1.06
C TRP A 116 4.91 -13.99 1.35
N ASN A 117 3.89 -14.50 0.66
CA ASN A 117 3.62 -15.92 0.62
C ASN A 117 3.04 -16.28 -0.77
N ASN A 118 3.12 -17.55 -1.13
CA ASN A 118 2.47 -18.05 -2.34
C ASN A 118 0.95 -18.08 -2.09
N PRO A 119 0.10 -17.53 -2.98
CA PRO A 119 -1.35 -17.49 -2.76
C PRO A 119 -2.00 -18.89 -2.73
N MET A 120 -1.35 -19.92 -3.28
CA MET A 120 -1.79 -21.31 -3.15
C MET A 120 -1.41 -21.95 -1.81
N ASN A 121 -0.54 -21.30 -1.03
CA ASN A 121 -0.20 -21.75 0.31
C ASN A 121 -1.18 -21.14 1.33
N ASN A 122 -2.19 -21.93 1.68
CA ASN A 122 -3.26 -21.54 2.61
C ASN A 122 -2.85 -21.65 4.10
N SER A 123 -1.64 -22.14 4.42
CA SER A 123 -1.16 -22.21 5.79
C SER A 123 0.26 -21.66 5.90
N TYR A 124 0.40 -20.56 6.65
CA TYR A 124 1.72 -20.03 6.97
C TYR A 124 2.26 -20.57 8.31
N GLY A 125 1.57 -21.49 8.99
CA GLY A 125 1.99 -22.09 10.26
C GLY A 125 2.14 -21.11 11.45
N VAL A 126 2.11 -19.81 11.18
CA VAL A 126 2.36 -18.74 12.14
C VAL A 126 1.24 -17.70 12.19
N GLY A 127 0.08 -17.98 11.60
CA GLY A 127 -1.07 -17.07 11.52
C GLY A 127 -1.11 -16.25 10.23
N LEU A 128 -2.13 -16.49 9.42
CA LEU A 128 -2.38 -15.82 8.14
C LEU A 128 -3.89 -15.57 7.98
N GLY A 129 -4.25 -14.36 7.63
CA GLY A 129 -5.61 -13.90 7.43
C GLY A 129 -5.65 -12.74 6.43
N PHE A 130 -6.71 -11.93 6.51
CA PHE A 130 -6.86 -10.76 5.66
C PHE A 130 -7.84 -9.77 6.29
N ARG A 131 -7.84 -8.56 5.76
CA ARG A 131 -8.82 -7.51 6.05
C ARG A 131 -9.29 -6.91 4.74
N CYS A 132 -10.59 -6.74 4.61
CA CYS A 132 -11.16 -6.15 3.40
C CYS A 132 -10.95 -4.64 3.37
N ALA A 133 -10.79 -4.12 2.17
CA ALA A 133 -10.92 -2.70 1.85
C ALA A 133 -11.98 -2.54 0.76
N ARG A 134 -12.49 -1.33 0.60
CA ARG A 134 -13.38 -0.96 -0.50
C ARG A 134 -13.08 0.46 -0.94
N ASP A 135 -13.34 0.74 -2.21
CA ASP A 135 -13.26 2.10 -2.73
C ASP A 135 -14.32 2.99 -2.07
N LYS A 136 -13.99 4.27 -1.93
CA LYS A 136 -14.99 5.29 -1.62
C LYS A 136 -15.69 5.64 -2.93
N GLU A 137 -17.01 5.82 -2.89
CA GLU A 137 -17.76 6.34 -4.02
C GLU A 137 -17.10 7.64 -4.53
N PRO A 138 -16.93 7.79 -5.85
CA PRO A 138 -16.24 8.93 -6.43
C PRO A 138 -16.98 10.22 -6.09
N GLU A 139 -16.27 11.13 -5.45
CA GLU A 139 -16.73 12.49 -5.22
C GLU A 139 -16.12 13.36 -6.32
N THR A 140 -16.93 13.76 -7.30
CA THR A 140 -16.49 14.41 -8.53
C THR A 140 -15.60 15.64 -8.28
N SER A 141 -15.88 16.39 -7.22
CA SER A 141 -15.06 17.53 -6.79
C SER A 141 -13.65 17.13 -6.35
N LEU A 142 -13.49 16.01 -5.64
CA LEU A 142 -12.20 15.48 -5.22
C LEU A 142 -11.43 14.86 -6.38
N GLU A 143 -12.14 14.24 -7.33
CA GLU A 143 -11.54 13.68 -8.53
C GLU A 143 -10.94 14.78 -9.41
N ALA A 144 -11.71 15.83 -9.70
CA ALA A 144 -11.23 17.00 -10.42
C ALA A 144 -10.03 17.66 -9.71
N ARG A 145 -10.11 17.79 -8.38
CA ARG A 145 -9.01 18.31 -7.56
C ARG A 145 -7.77 17.43 -7.63
N SER A 146 -7.92 16.11 -7.72
CA SER A 146 -6.77 15.19 -7.84
C SER A 146 -6.04 15.38 -9.16
N TYR A 147 -6.78 15.51 -10.27
CA TYR A 147 -6.20 15.83 -11.57
C TYR A 147 -5.52 17.21 -11.60
N TYR A 148 -6.10 18.20 -10.93
CA TYR A 148 -5.47 19.50 -10.73
C TYR A 148 -4.13 19.39 -9.97
N MET A 149 -4.09 18.61 -8.89
CA MET A 149 -2.85 18.38 -8.14
C MET A 149 -1.80 17.63 -8.97
N ASP A 150 -2.20 16.66 -9.79
CA ASP A 150 -1.29 15.96 -10.71
C ASP A 150 -0.64 16.94 -11.70
N ALA A 151 -1.44 17.86 -12.26
CA ALA A 151 -0.92 18.89 -13.15
C ALA A 151 0.12 19.77 -12.44
N LEU A 152 -0.11 20.18 -11.19
CA LEU A 152 0.86 20.95 -10.40
C LEU A 152 2.18 20.19 -10.17
N VAL A 153 2.10 18.90 -9.82
CA VAL A 153 3.28 18.05 -9.65
C VAL A 153 4.05 17.94 -10.96
N GLN A 154 3.35 17.69 -12.07
CA GLN A 154 3.95 17.55 -13.39
C GLN A 154 4.59 18.85 -13.90
N ILE A 155 4.01 20.02 -13.61
CA ILE A 155 4.66 21.31 -13.84
C ILE A 155 5.97 21.40 -13.05
N GLY A 156 5.96 21.05 -11.77
CA GLY A 156 7.16 21.04 -10.93
C GLY A 156 8.27 20.11 -11.46
N GLU A 157 7.89 19.04 -12.16
CA GLU A 157 8.80 18.11 -12.84
C GLU A 157 9.16 18.52 -14.28
N ASN A 158 8.70 19.68 -14.76
CA ASN A 158 8.81 20.16 -16.14
C ASN A 158 8.17 19.23 -17.20
N LYS A 159 7.17 18.43 -16.83
CA LYS A 159 6.39 17.56 -17.72
C LYS A 159 5.13 18.26 -18.23
N TYR A 160 5.30 19.35 -18.97
CA TYR A 160 4.20 20.24 -19.37
C TYR A 160 3.13 19.57 -20.25
N GLN A 161 3.49 18.60 -21.09
CA GLN A 161 2.52 17.86 -21.89
C GLN A 161 1.60 16.99 -21.02
N SER A 162 2.18 16.24 -20.06
CA SER A 162 1.40 15.48 -19.08
C SER A 162 0.55 16.39 -18.19
N ALA A 163 1.11 17.53 -17.78
CA ALA A 163 0.38 18.53 -17.00
C ALA A 163 -0.86 19.04 -17.73
N LYS A 164 -0.75 19.24 -19.06
CA LYS A 164 -1.87 19.63 -19.91
C LYS A 164 -2.98 18.57 -19.91
N GLU A 165 -2.63 17.30 -20.09
CA GLU A 165 -3.60 16.19 -20.07
C GLU A 165 -4.32 16.11 -18.71
N SER A 166 -3.56 16.22 -17.61
CA SER A 166 -4.12 16.20 -16.25
C SER A 166 -5.09 17.37 -16.03
N ILE A 167 -4.74 18.60 -16.41
CA ILE A 167 -5.64 19.75 -16.19
C ILE A 167 -6.88 19.69 -17.07
N GLU A 168 -6.78 19.14 -18.28
CA GLU A 168 -7.94 18.93 -19.16
C GLU A 168 -8.92 17.92 -18.54
N ASN A 169 -8.42 16.84 -17.92
CA ASN A 169 -9.27 15.92 -17.16
C ASN A 169 -9.97 16.59 -15.97
N ALA A 170 -9.28 17.48 -15.25
CA ALA A 170 -9.91 18.24 -14.16
C ALA A 170 -11.03 19.17 -14.67
N ILE A 171 -10.80 19.87 -15.80
CA ILE A 171 -11.80 20.75 -16.43
C ILE A 171 -12.98 19.96 -16.98
N ASN A 172 -12.76 18.79 -17.56
CA ASN A 172 -13.84 17.93 -18.04
C ASN A 172 -14.83 17.55 -16.92
N ILE A 173 -14.32 17.38 -15.69
CA ILE A 173 -15.16 17.06 -14.51
C ILE A 173 -15.76 18.32 -13.89
N SER A 174 -15.01 19.43 -13.86
CA SER A 174 -15.43 20.69 -13.24
C SER A 174 -15.19 21.89 -14.17
N PRO A 175 -16.01 22.06 -15.23
CA PRO A 175 -15.70 22.97 -16.35
C PRO A 175 -15.74 24.45 -15.98
N ASN A 176 -16.45 24.82 -14.92
CA ASN A 176 -16.60 26.21 -14.48
C ASN A 176 -15.60 26.59 -13.38
N ASN A 177 -14.61 25.74 -13.09
CA ASN A 177 -13.60 26.05 -12.08
C ASN A 177 -12.55 27.02 -12.65
N GLU A 178 -12.58 28.27 -12.19
CA GLU A 178 -11.69 29.34 -12.66
C GLU A 178 -10.20 29.05 -12.41
N GLU A 179 -9.88 28.35 -11.32
CA GLU A 179 -8.50 27.94 -10.98
C GLU A 179 -7.96 27.00 -12.05
N TYR A 180 -8.78 26.02 -12.47
CA TYR A 180 -8.36 25.00 -13.44
C TYR A 180 -8.18 25.60 -14.84
N ILE A 181 -9.11 26.46 -15.25
CA ILE A 181 -9.03 27.20 -16.51
C ILE A 181 -7.79 28.08 -16.54
N SER A 182 -7.49 28.77 -15.44
CA SER A 182 -6.31 29.64 -15.32
C SER A 182 -5.02 28.85 -15.42
N MET A 183 -4.93 27.69 -14.77
CA MET A 183 -3.75 26.83 -14.87
C MET A 183 -3.56 26.25 -16.28
N LYS A 184 -4.63 25.86 -16.97
CA LYS A 184 -4.53 25.43 -18.37
C LYS A 184 -3.88 26.50 -19.24
N LYS A 185 -4.34 27.76 -19.12
CA LYS A 185 -3.76 28.89 -19.86
C LYS A 185 -2.27 29.09 -19.55
N LEU A 186 -1.87 28.90 -18.29
CA LEU A 186 -0.47 28.99 -17.88
C LEU A 186 0.37 27.89 -18.56
N ILE A 187 -0.09 26.64 -18.52
CA ILE A 187 0.61 25.50 -19.14
C ILE A 187 0.73 25.70 -20.66
N GLU A 188 -0.34 26.11 -21.32
CA GLU A 188 -0.34 26.35 -22.77
C GLU A 188 0.62 27.47 -23.19
N LYS A 189 0.75 28.52 -22.38
CA LYS A 189 1.73 29.59 -22.62
C LYS A 189 3.17 29.08 -22.54
N THR A 190 3.46 28.09 -21.69
CA THR A 190 4.80 27.51 -21.55
C THR A 190 5.14 26.50 -22.65
N LEU A 191 4.13 25.90 -23.27
CA LEU A 191 4.32 24.95 -24.39
C LEU A 191 4.51 25.64 -25.75
N ASN A 192 4.11 26.91 -25.88
CA ASN A 192 4.29 27.75 -27.07
C ASN A 192 5.61 28.51 -27.03
#